data_AF-A0A7K2PZF6-F1
#
_entry.id   AF-A0A7K2PZF6-F1
#
_cell.length_a   1.000
_cell.length_b   1.000
_cell.length_c   1.000
_cell.angle_alpha   90.00
_cell.angle_beta   90.00
_cell.angle_gamma   90.00
#
_symmetry.space_group_name_H-M   'P 1'
#
loop_
_entity.id
_entity.type
_entity.pdbx_description
1 polymer ?
#
loop_
_entity_poly.entity_id
_entity_poly.type
_entity_poly.pdbx_seq_one_letter_code
_entity_poly.pdbx_strand_id
1 'polypeptide(L)'
;ATHPSDMAVALAALDARVEVYGTEGARSLPVADFHRLPGAHPERDTELLPGELITGVLLPAAPAGLPSAYRKARDRASYAFALASLAAVVRVTDGVVDHAGIAFGALAHRPWRARRAEQALLGAAPTTAAFEHAVDLELSAAEPLRDNAYKLPLARSLALDVLTRLTVAART
;
A
#
# COMPACT_ATOMS: atom_id res chain seq x y z
N ALA A 1 -2.31 -7.92 -15.75
CA ALA A 1 -3.52 -7.84 -14.89
C ALA A 1 -3.15 -7.14 -13.58
N THR A 2 -4.09 -6.58 -12.82
CA THR A 2 -3.77 -5.98 -11.50
C THR A 2 -4.17 -6.90 -10.37
N HIS A 3 -3.42 -6.89 -9.26
CA HIS A 3 -3.76 -7.65 -8.06
C HIS A 3 -5.02 -7.09 -7.39
N PRO A 4 -6.09 -7.90 -7.20
CA PRO A 4 -7.39 -7.39 -6.78
C PRO A 4 -7.61 -7.34 -5.26
N SER A 5 -6.67 -7.88 -4.45
CA SER A 5 -6.83 -8.02 -3.00
C SER A 5 -6.84 -6.68 -2.27
N ASP A 6 -7.86 -6.46 -1.44
CA ASP A 6 -7.91 -5.34 -0.51
C ASP A 6 -6.97 -5.56 0.69
N MET A 7 -6.98 -6.78 1.24
CA MET A 7 -6.24 -7.11 2.46
C MET A 7 -4.72 -7.06 2.25
N ALA A 8 -4.23 -7.52 1.10
CA ALA A 8 -2.80 -7.48 0.80
C ALA A 8 -2.26 -6.04 0.76
N VAL A 9 -3.09 -5.08 0.36
CA VAL A 9 -2.74 -3.64 0.32
C VAL A 9 -2.66 -3.07 1.74
N ALA A 10 -3.64 -3.37 2.58
CA ALA A 10 -3.62 -2.96 3.99
C ALA A 10 -2.42 -3.55 4.74
N LEU A 11 -2.17 -4.85 4.60
CA LEU A 11 -1.02 -5.52 5.19
C LEU A 11 0.31 -4.97 4.67
N ALA A 12 0.38 -4.67 3.37
CA ALA A 12 1.57 -4.04 2.80
C ALA A 12 1.84 -2.67 3.43
N ALA A 13 0.84 -1.82 3.67
CA ALA A 13 1.00 -0.51 4.34
C ALA A 13 1.35 -0.62 5.84
N LEU A 14 1.00 -1.73 6.48
CA LEU A 14 1.33 -2.03 7.88
C LEU A 14 2.73 -2.65 8.06
N ASP A 15 3.53 -2.76 7.00
CA ASP A 15 4.83 -3.48 7.02
C ASP A 15 4.69 -4.92 7.56
N ALA A 16 3.53 -5.54 7.33
CA ALA A 16 3.25 -6.90 7.76
C ALA A 16 4.21 -7.90 7.09
N ARG A 17 4.42 -9.04 7.74
CA ARG A 17 5.21 -10.16 7.21
C ARG A 17 4.35 -11.39 7.04
N VAL A 18 4.54 -12.13 5.95
CA VAL A 18 3.99 -13.48 5.77
C VAL A 18 4.96 -14.46 6.38
N GLU A 19 4.47 -15.33 7.26
CA GLU A 19 5.22 -16.45 7.81
C GLU A 19 4.92 -17.69 6.98
N VAL A 20 5.99 -18.39 6.59
CA VAL A 20 5.89 -19.61 5.80
C VAL A 20 6.73 -20.71 6.45
N TYR A 21 6.27 -21.94 6.29
CA TYR A 21 6.97 -23.14 6.75
C TYR A 21 7.10 -24.11 5.57
N GLY A 22 8.32 -24.61 5.35
CA GLY A 22 8.62 -25.56 4.28
C GLY A 22 9.60 -26.64 4.73
N THR A 23 10.13 -27.38 3.76
CA THR A 23 11.07 -28.49 4.00
C THR A 23 12.39 -28.04 4.64
N GLU A 24 12.77 -26.78 4.46
CA GLU A 24 13.97 -26.16 5.04
C GLU A 24 13.68 -25.41 6.36
N GLY A 25 12.45 -25.49 6.87
CA GLY A 25 12.02 -24.85 8.12
C GLY A 25 11.19 -23.58 7.90
N ALA A 26 11.14 -22.73 8.93
CA ALA A 26 10.35 -21.50 8.93
C ALA A 26 11.13 -20.32 8.34
N ARG A 27 10.46 -19.47 7.55
CA ARG A 27 10.98 -18.16 7.14
C ARG A 27 9.86 -17.13 7.09
N SER A 28 10.23 -15.85 7.01
CA SER A 28 9.27 -14.76 6.86
C SER A 28 9.66 -13.79 5.76
N LEU A 29 8.66 -13.26 5.06
CA LEU A 29 8.81 -12.34 3.93
C LEU A 29 7.95 -11.10 4.17
N PRO A 30 8.39 -9.89 3.82
CA PRO A 30 7.50 -8.72 3.82
C PRO A 30 6.27 -8.98 2.92
N VAL A 31 5.06 -8.65 3.38
CA VAL A 31 3.84 -8.77 2.57
C VAL A 31 3.94 -7.93 1.30
N ALA A 32 4.61 -6.79 1.40
CA ALA A 32 4.90 -5.96 0.23
C ALA A 32 5.57 -6.78 -0.87
N ASP A 33 6.48 -7.68 -0.53
CA ASP A 33 7.33 -8.47 -1.44
C ASP A 33 6.81 -9.90 -1.70
N PHE A 34 5.72 -10.32 -1.04
CA PHE A 34 5.20 -11.67 -1.17
C PHE A 34 4.59 -11.95 -2.55
N HIS A 35 3.84 -11.00 -3.10
CA HIS A 35 3.30 -11.09 -4.46
C HIS A 35 4.32 -10.55 -5.46
N ARG A 36 4.30 -11.10 -6.68
CA ARG A 36 5.35 -10.90 -7.67
C ARG A 36 4.91 -9.96 -8.79
N LEU A 37 5.89 -9.30 -9.40
CA LEU A 37 5.70 -8.81 -10.77
C LEU A 37 5.82 -10.01 -11.74
N PRO A 38 5.13 -9.99 -12.88
CA PRO A 38 5.06 -11.16 -13.77
C PRO A 38 6.45 -11.56 -14.30
N GLY A 39 7.29 -10.58 -14.67
CA GLY A 39 8.65 -10.83 -15.16
C GLY A 39 8.68 -11.89 -16.27
N ALA A 40 9.65 -12.80 -16.19
CA ALA A 40 9.76 -13.95 -17.09
C ALA A 40 8.87 -15.15 -16.71
N HIS A 41 8.24 -15.12 -15.52
CA HIS A 41 7.48 -16.22 -14.94
C HIS A 41 6.08 -15.76 -14.50
N PRO A 42 5.22 -15.36 -15.44
CA PRO A 42 3.88 -14.82 -15.15
C PRO A 42 2.92 -15.85 -14.53
N GLU A 43 3.23 -17.15 -14.63
CA GLU A 43 2.49 -18.25 -14.01
C GLU A 43 2.68 -18.32 -12.47
N ARG A 44 3.62 -17.54 -11.92
CA ARG A 44 3.96 -17.53 -10.50
C ARG A 44 3.57 -16.21 -9.84
N ASP A 45 2.46 -16.23 -9.12
CA ASP A 45 1.91 -15.04 -8.44
C ASP A 45 2.65 -14.64 -7.16
N THR A 46 3.30 -15.59 -6.47
CA THR A 46 3.89 -15.41 -5.14
C THR A 46 5.30 -15.95 -5.02
N GLU A 47 6.05 -15.47 -4.02
CA GLU A 47 7.41 -15.92 -3.68
C GLU A 47 7.45 -17.26 -2.90
N LEU A 48 6.34 -18.00 -2.85
CA LEU A 48 6.32 -19.35 -2.30
C LEU A 48 7.16 -20.30 -3.16
N LEU A 49 7.93 -21.14 -2.47
CA LEU A 49 8.64 -22.26 -3.04
C LEU A 49 7.77 -23.53 -2.99
N PRO A 50 8.02 -24.52 -3.86
CA PRO A 50 7.35 -25.81 -3.78
C PRO A 50 7.48 -26.43 -2.39
N GLY A 51 6.35 -26.85 -1.80
CA GLY A 51 6.33 -27.45 -0.46
C GLY A 51 6.25 -26.45 0.69
N GLU A 52 6.20 -25.14 0.43
CA GLU A 52 5.94 -24.13 1.46
C GLU A 52 4.45 -23.90 1.71
N LEU A 53 4.12 -23.67 2.98
CA LEU A 53 2.78 -23.31 3.44
C LEU A 53 2.84 -21.98 4.17
N ILE A 54 1.87 -21.10 3.89
CA ILE A 54 1.66 -19.91 4.72
C ILE A 54 1.11 -20.37 6.07
N THR A 55 1.81 -20.05 7.15
CA THR A 55 1.44 -20.43 8.52
C THR A 55 0.93 -19.25 9.33
N GLY A 56 1.21 -18.02 8.91
CA GLY A 56 0.83 -16.84 9.67
C GLY A 56 1.05 -15.52 8.94
N VAL A 57 0.52 -14.46 9.54
CA VAL A 57 0.83 -13.07 9.19
C VAL A 57 1.21 -12.35 10.48
N LEU A 58 2.42 -11.79 10.50
CA LEU A 58 2.91 -11.00 11.62
C LEU A 58 2.69 -9.51 11.32
N LEU A 59 1.94 -8.85 12.20
CA LEU A 59 1.84 -7.39 12.22
C LEU A 59 2.92 -6.84 13.16
N PRO A 60 3.84 -5.97 12.70
CA PRO A 60 4.81 -5.36 13.60
C PRO A 60 4.11 -4.46 14.62
N ALA A 61 4.71 -4.30 15.80
CA ALA A 61 4.15 -3.48 16.87
C ALA A 61 4.18 -1.98 16.56
N ALA A 62 5.16 -1.50 15.78
CA ALA A 62 5.36 -0.08 15.50
C ALA A 62 4.12 0.65 14.93
N PRO A 63 3.38 0.11 13.94
CA PRO A 63 2.14 0.72 13.45
C PRO A 63 0.90 0.41 14.30
N ALA A 64 1.01 -0.40 15.35
CA ALA A 64 -0.15 -0.79 16.14
C ALA A 64 -0.80 0.42 16.83
N GLY A 65 -2.10 0.60 16.63
CA GLY A 65 -2.86 1.72 17.20
C GLY A 65 -2.65 3.06 16.51
N LEU A 66 -1.81 3.14 15.48
CA LEU A 66 -1.64 4.38 14.71
C LEU A 66 -2.89 4.69 13.87
N PRO A 67 -3.20 5.99 13.65
CA PRO A 67 -4.27 6.38 12.73
C PRO A 67 -4.05 5.73 11.36
N SER A 68 -5.06 5.01 10.89
CA SER A 68 -5.00 4.31 9.62
C SER A 68 -6.35 4.30 8.92
N ALA A 69 -6.31 4.21 7.60
CA ALA A 69 -7.49 4.14 6.76
C ALA A 69 -7.23 3.29 5.52
N TYR A 70 -8.28 2.59 5.09
CA TYR A 70 -8.34 1.97 3.77
C TYR A 70 -9.48 2.59 2.99
N ARG A 71 -9.22 3.03 1.75
CA ARG A 71 -10.24 3.57 0.86
C ARG A 71 -10.22 2.87 -0.49
N LYS A 72 -11.42 2.57 -1.00
CA LYS A 72 -11.64 1.79 -2.22
C LYS A 72 -12.58 2.53 -3.17
N ALA A 73 -12.08 2.91 -4.34
CA ALA A 73 -12.91 3.41 -5.43
C ALA A 73 -13.40 2.22 -6.29
N ARG A 74 -14.70 2.20 -6.62
CA ARG A 74 -15.36 1.09 -7.33
C ARG A 74 -16.62 1.58 -8.04
N ASP A 75 -16.98 0.93 -9.15
CA ASP A 75 -18.15 1.28 -9.98
C ASP A 75 -19.49 1.03 -9.28
N ARG A 76 -19.55 0.02 -8.42
CA ARG A 76 -20.75 -0.34 -7.65
C ARG A 76 -20.47 -0.35 -6.16
N ALA A 77 -21.49 0.00 -5.39
CA ALA A 77 -21.37 0.24 -3.94
C ALA A 77 -20.93 -1.00 -3.14
N SER A 78 -21.11 -2.23 -3.65
CA SER A 78 -20.68 -3.47 -3.00
C SER A 78 -20.34 -4.56 -4.02
N TYR A 79 -19.69 -5.61 -3.55
CA TYR A 79 -19.31 -6.80 -4.33
C TYR A 79 -18.51 -6.48 -5.60
N ALA A 80 -17.61 -5.50 -5.54
CA ALA A 80 -16.71 -5.14 -6.64
C ALA A 80 -15.26 -5.04 -6.18
N PHE A 81 -14.35 -5.37 -7.09
CA PHE A 81 -12.93 -5.07 -6.96
C PHE A 81 -12.67 -3.57 -7.07
N ALA A 82 -11.51 -3.12 -6.60
CA ALA A 82 -11.15 -1.73 -6.66
C ALA A 82 -10.78 -1.33 -8.10
N LEU A 83 -11.23 -0.16 -8.54
CA LEU A 83 -10.61 0.53 -9.67
C LEU A 83 -9.26 1.14 -9.26
N ALA A 84 -9.21 1.67 -8.03
CA ALA A 84 -8.01 2.06 -7.30
C ALA A 84 -8.32 1.95 -5.80
N SER A 85 -7.32 1.60 -5.00
CA SER A 85 -7.43 1.68 -3.54
C SER A 85 -6.16 2.22 -2.91
N LEU A 86 -6.29 2.67 -1.67
CA LEU A 86 -5.19 3.15 -0.84
C LEU A 86 -5.36 2.61 0.58
N ALA A 87 -4.31 2.02 1.13
CA ALA A 87 -4.12 1.87 2.56
C ALA A 87 -3.10 2.91 3.02
N ALA A 88 -3.38 3.60 4.12
CA ALA A 88 -2.44 4.51 4.75
C ALA A 88 -2.45 4.34 6.27
N VAL A 89 -1.27 4.42 6.87
CA VAL A 89 -1.01 4.49 8.30
C VAL A 89 -0.12 5.71 8.50
N VAL A 90 -0.59 6.74 9.18
CA VAL A 90 0.14 8.00 9.32
C VAL A 90 0.02 8.50 10.74
N ARG A 91 1.16 8.87 11.33
CA ARG A 91 1.19 9.57 12.62
C ARG A 91 1.85 10.93 12.45
N VAL A 92 1.24 11.92 13.08
CA VAL A 92 1.78 13.27 13.21
C VAL A 92 2.13 13.45 14.69
N THR A 93 3.33 13.92 14.97
CA THR A 93 3.82 14.24 16.32
C THR A 93 4.60 15.53 16.23
N ASP A 94 4.35 16.47 17.14
CA ASP A 94 4.98 17.79 17.16
C ASP A 94 4.89 18.55 15.82
N GLY A 95 3.75 18.42 15.13
CA GLY A 95 3.46 19.11 13.88
C GLY A 95 4.12 18.52 12.62
N VAL A 96 4.84 17.40 12.73
CA VAL A 96 5.47 16.70 11.61
C VAL A 96 5.02 15.25 11.51
N VAL A 97 5.07 14.68 10.31
CA VAL A 97 4.82 13.25 10.10
C VAL A 97 6.04 12.46 10.57
N ASP A 98 5.87 11.57 11.54
CA ASP A 98 6.96 10.75 12.08
C ASP A 98 6.79 9.24 11.82
N HIS A 99 5.64 8.86 11.26
CA HIS A 99 5.40 7.55 10.68
C HIS A 99 4.52 7.68 9.44
N ALA A 100 4.90 6.98 8.37
CA ALA A 100 4.11 6.87 7.15
C ALA A 100 4.26 5.46 6.56
N GLY A 101 3.13 4.77 6.40
CA GLY A 101 3.01 3.55 5.61
C GLY A 101 1.88 3.70 4.62
N ILE A 102 2.17 3.62 3.32
CA ILE A 102 1.24 3.92 2.24
C ILE A 102 1.34 2.82 1.19
N ALA A 103 0.21 2.25 0.79
CA ALA A 103 0.16 1.27 -0.28
C ALA A 103 -1.05 1.49 -1.20
N PHE A 104 -0.82 1.42 -2.50
CA PHE A 104 -1.87 1.45 -3.52
C PHE A 104 -2.27 0.03 -3.93
N GLY A 105 -3.57 -0.13 -4.20
CA GLY A 105 -4.15 -1.34 -4.77
C GLY A 105 -4.77 -1.11 -6.15
N ALA A 106 -4.94 -2.20 -6.89
CA ALA A 106 -5.49 -2.21 -8.26
C ALA A 106 -4.72 -1.35 -9.29
N LEU A 107 -3.45 -1.04 -9.00
CA LEU A 107 -2.55 -0.31 -9.91
C LEU A 107 -1.45 -1.21 -10.52
N ALA A 108 -1.06 -2.28 -9.82
CA ALA A 108 0.05 -3.16 -10.21
C ALA A 108 -0.30 -4.65 -9.98
N HIS A 109 0.62 -5.55 -10.36
CA HIS A 109 0.47 -7.01 -10.21
C HIS A 109 0.66 -7.51 -8.77
N ARG A 110 1.04 -6.60 -7.87
CA ARG A 110 1.17 -6.77 -6.42
C ARG A 110 0.74 -5.46 -5.74
N PRO A 111 0.50 -5.44 -4.42
CA PRO A 111 0.37 -4.17 -3.69
C PRO A 111 1.56 -3.25 -3.98
N TRP A 112 1.28 -2.00 -4.37
CA TRP A 112 2.32 -1.02 -4.63
C TRP A 112 2.59 -0.24 -3.35
N ARG A 113 3.67 -0.59 -2.64
CA ARG A 113 4.14 0.15 -1.46
C ARG A 113 4.79 1.48 -1.90
N ALA A 114 4.26 2.60 -1.44
CA ALA A 114 4.61 3.94 -1.89
C ALA A 114 5.81 4.52 -1.12
N ARG A 115 6.98 3.88 -1.26
CA ARG A 115 8.18 4.20 -0.47
C ARG A 115 8.71 5.62 -0.70
N ARG A 116 8.58 6.17 -1.92
CA ARG A 116 9.05 7.54 -2.22
C ARG A 116 8.12 8.56 -1.57
N ALA A 117 6.81 8.32 -1.59
CA ALA A 117 5.85 9.15 -0.86
C ALA A 117 6.09 9.10 0.66
N GLU A 118 6.29 7.91 1.23
CA GLU A 118 6.60 7.74 2.65
C GLU A 118 7.82 8.54 3.06
N GLN A 119 8.92 8.39 2.33
CA GLN A 119 10.17 9.10 2.59
C GLN A 119 10.02 10.62 2.47
N ALA A 120 9.28 11.11 1.48
CA ALA A 120 9.05 12.54 1.30
C ALA A 120 8.19 13.15 2.42
N LEU A 121 7.35 12.36 3.09
CA LEU A 121 6.51 12.83 4.18
C LEU A 121 7.21 12.80 5.53
N LEU A 122 8.13 11.87 5.79
CA LEU A 122 8.83 11.80 7.07
C LEU A 122 9.55 13.11 7.39
N GLY A 123 9.26 13.69 8.55
CA GLY A 123 9.76 14.99 9.01
C GLY A 123 9.07 16.20 8.39
N ALA A 124 8.15 16.03 7.43
CA ALA A 124 7.41 17.12 6.81
C ALA A 124 6.15 17.48 7.60
N ALA A 125 5.76 18.76 7.53
CA ALA A 125 4.47 19.19 8.06
C ALA A 125 3.31 18.61 7.21
N PRO A 126 2.22 18.11 7.82
CA PRO A 126 1.10 17.49 7.11
C PRO A 126 0.24 18.57 6.43
N THR A 127 0.68 19.02 5.26
CA THR A 127 0.04 20.06 4.46
C THR A 127 -0.39 19.52 3.11
N THR A 128 -1.37 20.16 2.48
CA THR A 128 -1.82 19.79 1.13
C THR A 128 -0.66 19.74 0.15
N ALA A 129 0.21 20.76 0.15
CA ALA A 129 1.37 20.82 -0.73
C ALA A 129 2.37 19.66 -0.50
N ALA A 130 2.60 19.28 0.76
CA ALA A 130 3.46 18.13 1.09
C ALA A 130 2.86 16.81 0.59
N PHE A 131 1.55 16.61 0.76
CA PHE A 131 0.86 15.42 0.25
C PHE A 131 0.85 15.36 -1.27
N GLU A 132 0.58 16.48 -1.95
CA GLU A 132 0.64 16.56 -3.41
C GLU A 132 2.03 16.21 -3.92
N HIS A 133 3.07 16.84 -3.37
CA HIS A 133 4.45 16.55 -3.75
C HIS A 133 4.81 15.07 -3.56
N ALA A 134 4.51 14.49 -2.39
CA ALA A 134 4.84 13.10 -2.08
C ALA A 134 4.10 12.10 -2.99
N VAL A 135 2.81 12.32 -3.23
CA VAL A 135 2.00 11.44 -4.09
C VAL A 135 2.42 11.56 -5.56
N ASP A 136 2.69 12.77 -6.04
CA ASP A 136 3.16 13.00 -7.41
C ASP A 136 4.55 12.41 -7.65
N LEU A 137 5.43 12.51 -6.65
CA LEU A 137 6.75 11.87 -6.67
C LEU A 137 6.65 10.35 -6.83
N GLU A 138 5.73 9.70 -6.12
CA GLU A 138 5.53 8.25 -6.22
C GLU A 138 4.93 7.86 -7.57
N LEU A 139 3.82 8.50 -7.96
CA LEU A 139 3.09 8.18 -9.18
C LEU A 139 3.85 8.56 -10.45
N SER A 140 4.97 9.30 -10.34
CA SER A 140 5.89 9.58 -11.45
C SER A 140 6.44 8.31 -12.11
N ALA A 141 6.43 7.17 -11.41
CA ALA A 141 6.89 5.88 -11.92
C ALA A 141 5.77 5.05 -12.58
N ALA A 142 4.53 5.58 -12.64
CA ALA A 142 3.41 4.85 -13.20
C ALA A 142 3.45 4.84 -14.73
N GLU A 143 3.30 3.65 -15.31
CA GLU A 143 3.23 3.43 -16.75
C GLU A 143 1.81 2.96 -17.15
N PRO A 144 0.86 3.90 -17.37
CA PRO A 144 -0.48 3.53 -17.80
C PRO A 144 -0.47 2.93 -19.20
N LEU A 145 -1.32 1.94 -19.41
CA LEU A 145 -1.66 1.36 -20.71
C LEU A 145 -2.87 2.07 -21.31
N ARG A 146 -3.13 1.81 -22.60
CA ARG A 146 -4.21 2.40 -23.41
C ARG A 146 -5.52 2.63 -22.66
N ASP A 147 -6.00 1.61 -21.94
CA ASP A 147 -7.35 1.59 -21.37
C ASP A 147 -7.38 1.80 -19.84
N ASN A 148 -6.26 2.20 -19.21
CA ASN A 148 -6.19 2.32 -17.76
C ASN A 148 -5.60 3.63 -17.23
N ALA A 149 -5.35 4.62 -18.10
CA ALA A 149 -4.82 5.92 -17.72
C ALA A 149 -5.68 6.67 -16.68
N TYR A 150 -7.00 6.41 -16.64
CA TYR A 150 -7.91 6.97 -15.63
C TYR A 150 -7.54 6.59 -14.19
N LYS A 151 -6.78 5.51 -13.99
CA LYS A 151 -6.37 5.05 -12.65
C LYS A 151 -5.42 6.01 -11.95
N LEU A 152 -4.56 6.72 -12.70
CA LEU A 152 -3.60 7.67 -12.13
C LEU A 152 -4.29 8.84 -11.38
N PRO A 153 -5.15 9.66 -12.03
CA PRO A 153 -5.82 10.75 -11.34
C PRO A 153 -6.76 10.25 -10.24
N LEU A 154 -7.36 9.06 -10.40
CA LEU A 154 -8.17 8.43 -9.36
C LEU A 154 -7.34 8.06 -8.12
N ALA A 155 -6.20 7.39 -8.31
CA ALA A 155 -5.29 7.02 -7.22
C ALA A 155 -4.72 8.26 -6.52
N ARG A 156 -4.32 9.29 -7.28
CA ARG A 156 -3.85 10.56 -6.75
C ARG A 156 -4.92 11.20 -5.85
N SER A 157 -6.14 11.37 -6.36
CA SER A 157 -7.23 12.00 -5.61
C SER A 157 -7.59 11.21 -4.35
N LEU A 158 -7.56 9.87 -4.44
CA LEU A 158 -7.80 8.99 -3.30
C LEU A 158 -6.72 9.13 -2.22
N ALA A 159 -5.45 9.22 -2.62
CA ALA A 159 -4.33 9.41 -1.70
C ALA A 159 -4.45 10.73 -0.94
N LEU A 160 -4.70 11.83 -1.65
CA LEU A 160 -4.82 13.16 -1.04
C LEU A 160 -5.99 13.24 -0.06
N ASP A 161 -7.14 12.66 -0.40
CA ASP A 161 -8.30 12.62 0.48
C ASP A 161 -8.00 11.83 1.77
N VAL A 162 -7.39 10.65 1.67
CA VAL A 162 -7.07 9.82 2.85
C VAL A 162 -6.01 10.47 3.73
N LEU A 163 -4.92 10.96 3.15
CA LEU A 163 -3.84 11.62 3.90
C LEU A 163 -4.34 12.88 4.63
N THR A 164 -5.19 13.68 3.97
CA THR A 164 -5.82 14.84 4.59
C THR A 164 -6.68 14.43 5.77
N ARG A 165 -7.57 13.44 5.60
CA ARG A 165 -8.47 12.98 6.69
C ARG A 165 -7.71 12.43 7.90
N LEU A 166 -6.68 11.62 7.67
CA LEU A 166 -5.91 11.00 8.75
C LEU A 166 -5.13 12.03 9.57
N THR A 167 -4.70 13.12 8.95
CA THR A 167 -3.86 14.12 9.62
C THR A 167 -4.64 15.31 10.20
N VAL A 168 -5.89 15.54 9.77
CA VAL A 168 -6.77 16.56 10.39
C VAL A 168 -7.11 16.19 11.84
N ALA A 169 -7.34 14.91 12.13
CA ALA A 169 -7.65 14.45 13.50
C ALA A 169 -6.48 14.60 14.49
N ALA A 170 -5.26 14.81 14.00
CA ALA A 170 -4.05 14.95 14.81
C ALA A 170 -3.65 16.41 15.08
N ARG A 171 -4.43 17.39 14.61
CA ARG A 171 -4.19 18.84 14.76
C ARG A 171 -4.97 19.49 15.93
N THR A 172 -5.73 18.69 16.67
CA THR A 172 -6.46 19.06 17.91
C THR A 172 -5.81 18.39 19.10
#